data_AF-A0A316W929-F1
#
_entry.id   AF-A0A316W929-F1
#
_cell.length_a   1.000
_cell.length_b   1.000
_cell.length_c   1.000
_cell.angle_alpha   90.00
_cell.angle_beta   90.00
_cell.angle_gamma   90.00
#
_symmetry.space_group_name_H-M   'P 1'
#
loop_
_entity.id
_entity.type
_entity.pdbx_description
1 polymer ?
#
loop_
_entity_poly.entity_id
_entity_poly.type
_entity_poly.pdbx_seq_one_letter_code
_entity_poly.pdbx_strand_id
1 'polypeptide(L)'
;MASTDASRLDEAYDEDLLVPGHCACGALSFIIDLNVGRPSTSAYCHCTRCQRFNGAPFVHTLHLPFAAVSWMPEACEDVGAPHLDSNTLQEAQMDRENRGFPKARGGSWSELLETYEAQAGRKWKLRCKVCSSPMGSWSVVRNGWSIWPPTIQRAPSTAEEASNHNNTNNTPTSHFTGKQLASQKAWRLMRPDHHQFYGPWRSFDVQDDGRDKFIGYKGKSERVA
;
A
#
# COMPACT_ATOMS: atom_id res chain seq x y z
N MET A 1 -40.05 -13.59 4.96
CA MET A 1 -39.08 -14.40 5.73
C MET A 1 -37.70 -14.14 5.15
N ALA A 2 -37.01 -13.13 5.68
CA ALA A 2 -35.62 -12.84 5.32
C ALA A 2 -34.74 -13.32 6.49
N SER A 3 -34.03 -14.42 6.28
CA SER A 3 -33.01 -14.91 7.20
C SER A 3 -31.71 -14.19 6.85
N THR A 4 -31.37 -13.14 7.59
CA THR A 4 -30.03 -12.56 7.57
C THR A 4 -29.15 -13.45 8.43
N ASP A 5 -28.37 -14.29 7.76
CA ASP A 5 -27.35 -15.14 8.32
C ASP A 5 -26.23 -14.27 8.94
N ALA A 6 -26.33 -14.03 10.25
CA ALA A 6 -25.39 -13.24 11.05
C ALA A 6 -24.19 -14.07 11.52
N SER A 7 -23.77 -15.09 10.77
CA SER A 7 -22.74 -16.06 11.18
C SER A 7 -21.29 -15.67 10.81
N ARG A 8 -20.99 -14.39 10.51
CA ARG A 8 -19.67 -13.99 10.00
C ARG A 8 -18.88 -12.98 10.84
N LEU A 9 -18.95 -13.06 12.17
CA LEU A 9 -18.25 -12.11 13.07
C LEU A 9 -17.23 -12.71 14.06
N ASP A 10 -16.82 -13.98 13.93
CA ASP A 10 -15.79 -14.56 14.82
C ASP A 10 -14.65 -15.26 14.05
N GLU A 11 -14.04 -14.62 13.04
CA GLU A 11 -12.66 -14.96 12.72
C GLU A 11 -11.78 -14.24 13.75
N ALA A 12 -11.17 -15.00 14.67
CA ALA A 12 -10.27 -14.48 15.69
C ALA A 12 -9.18 -13.59 15.04
N TYR A 13 -8.93 -12.44 15.65
CA TYR A 13 -7.89 -11.51 15.20
C TYR A 13 -6.55 -12.23 15.09
N ASP A 14 -5.95 -12.17 13.89
CA ASP A 14 -4.71 -12.86 13.61
C ASP A 14 -3.56 -11.86 13.52
N GLU A 15 -2.70 -11.85 14.55
CA GLU A 15 -1.50 -11.01 14.60
C GLU A 15 -0.55 -11.29 13.41
N ASP A 16 -0.57 -12.52 12.86
CA ASP A 16 0.22 -12.89 11.69
C ASP A 16 -0.23 -12.13 10.41
N LEU A 17 -1.37 -11.45 10.46
CA LEU A 17 -1.92 -10.63 9.39
C LEU A 17 -1.63 -9.13 9.54
N LEU A 18 -0.82 -8.74 10.54
CA LEU A 18 -0.24 -7.41 10.65
C LEU A 18 1.08 -7.32 9.89
N VAL A 19 1.17 -6.36 8.98
CA VAL A 19 2.29 -6.20 8.06
C VAL A 19 2.90 -4.81 8.22
N PRO A 20 4.04 -4.68 8.93
CA PRO A 20 4.73 -3.41 9.06
C PRO A 20 5.50 -3.05 7.79
N GLY A 21 5.61 -1.76 7.55
CA GLY A 21 6.46 -1.19 6.53
C GLY A 21 6.97 0.18 6.89
N HIS A 22 8.01 0.62 6.19
CA HIS A 22 8.65 1.90 6.41
C HIS A 22 9.35 2.40 5.14
N CYS A 23 9.61 3.70 5.11
CA CYS A 23 10.44 4.34 4.09
C CYS A 23 11.92 3.96 4.25
N ALA A 24 12.78 4.29 3.28
CA ALA A 24 14.20 3.90 3.33
C ALA A 24 14.95 4.41 4.57
N CYS A 25 14.60 5.59 5.11
CA CYS A 25 15.21 6.13 6.33
C CYS A 25 14.52 5.70 7.64
N GLY A 26 13.41 4.97 7.58
CA GLY A 26 12.63 4.55 8.75
C GLY A 26 11.74 5.63 9.39
N ALA A 27 11.95 6.92 9.10
CA ALA A 27 11.21 8.02 9.74
C ALA A 27 9.68 7.95 9.53
N LEU A 28 9.25 7.61 8.32
CA LEU A 28 7.85 7.33 8.00
C LEU A 28 7.62 5.82 7.97
N SER A 29 6.65 5.35 8.75
CA SER A 29 6.28 3.94 8.88
C SER A 29 4.77 3.73 8.77
N PHE A 30 4.33 2.49 8.59
CA PHE A 30 2.92 2.11 8.56
C PHE A 30 2.72 0.66 8.99
N ILE A 31 1.49 0.32 9.38
CA ILE A 31 1.01 -1.06 9.53
C ILE A 31 -0.11 -1.28 8.51
N ILE A 32 -0.08 -2.40 7.79
CA ILE A 32 -1.23 -2.93 7.06
C ILE A 32 -1.89 -4.02 7.92
N ASP A 33 -3.18 -3.87 8.21
CA ASP A 33 -3.99 -4.89 8.89
C ASP A 33 -4.85 -5.67 7.88
N LEU A 34 -4.40 -6.89 7.56
CA LEU A 34 -5.10 -7.76 6.61
C LEU A 34 -6.33 -8.47 7.22
N ASN A 35 -6.55 -8.37 8.55
CA ASN A 35 -7.82 -8.75 9.17
C ASN A 35 -8.90 -7.74 8.80
N VAL A 36 -8.56 -6.44 8.78
CA VAL A 36 -9.49 -5.36 8.41
C VAL A 36 -9.80 -5.37 6.92
N GLY A 37 -8.80 -5.63 6.07
CA GLY A 37 -9.03 -5.66 4.63
C GLY A 37 -7.89 -6.26 3.81
N ARG A 38 -8.21 -7.28 3.02
CA ARG A 38 -7.27 -7.89 2.08
C ARG A 38 -7.09 -7.04 0.82
N PRO A 39 -5.95 -7.16 0.11
CA PRO A 39 -5.77 -6.46 -1.15
C PRO A 39 -6.84 -6.89 -2.17
N SER A 40 -7.61 -5.93 -2.65
CA SER A 40 -8.51 -6.13 -3.80
C SER A 40 -7.74 -6.28 -5.13
N THR A 41 -6.46 -5.94 -5.13
CA THR A 41 -5.56 -6.09 -6.26
C THR A 41 -4.14 -6.24 -5.73
N SER A 42 -3.40 -7.20 -6.27
CA SER A 42 -1.96 -7.32 -6.10
C SER A 42 -1.33 -7.55 -7.48
N ALA A 43 -0.67 -6.52 -8.03
CA ALA A 43 -0.24 -6.58 -9.43
C ALA A 43 1.10 -5.91 -9.67
N TYR A 44 1.78 -6.30 -10.75
CA TYR A 44 2.87 -5.52 -11.32
C TYR A 44 2.29 -4.47 -12.26
N CYS A 45 2.42 -3.20 -11.88
CA CYS A 45 1.95 -2.07 -12.65
C CYS A 45 3.08 -1.49 -13.51
N HIS A 46 2.80 -1.36 -14.81
CA HIS A 46 3.73 -0.90 -15.84
C HIS A 46 3.40 0.50 -16.38
N CYS A 47 2.52 1.26 -15.73
CA CYS A 47 2.19 2.58 -16.25
C CYS A 47 3.40 3.53 -16.13
N THR A 48 3.61 4.36 -17.15
CA THR A 48 4.74 5.31 -17.23
C THR A 48 4.82 6.22 -16.00
N ARG A 49 3.68 6.55 -15.39
CA ARG A 49 3.62 7.35 -14.16
C ARG A 49 4.17 6.59 -12.94
N CYS A 50 3.87 5.30 -12.80
CA CYS A 50 4.43 4.49 -11.71
C CYS A 50 5.91 4.19 -11.94
N GLN A 51 6.32 3.96 -13.20
CA GLN A 51 7.72 3.78 -13.56
C GLN A 51 8.56 5.02 -13.22
N ARG A 52 8.14 6.20 -13.70
CA ARG A 52 8.82 7.47 -13.43
C ARG A 52 8.88 7.80 -11.95
N PHE A 53 7.79 7.57 -11.21
CA PHE A 53 7.75 7.90 -9.79
C PHE A 53 8.67 7.01 -8.94
N ASN A 54 8.83 5.74 -9.31
CA ASN A 54 9.66 4.79 -8.58
C ASN A 54 11.07 4.64 -9.14
N GLY A 55 11.35 5.21 -10.32
CA GLY A 55 12.60 4.94 -11.05
C GLY A 55 12.77 3.47 -11.42
N ALA A 56 11.67 2.73 -11.60
CA ALA A 56 11.67 1.28 -11.77
C ALA A 56 10.93 0.85 -13.05
N PRO A 57 11.31 -0.29 -13.67
CA PRO A 57 10.65 -0.80 -14.87
C PRO A 57 9.17 -1.16 -14.61
N PHE A 58 8.84 -1.58 -13.40
CA PHE A 58 7.47 -1.79 -12.93
C PHE A 58 7.42 -1.56 -11.41
N VAL A 59 6.22 -1.48 -10.86
CA VAL A 59 6.02 -1.46 -9.40
C VAL A 59 5.01 -2.51 -9.00
N HIS A 60 5.30 -3.26 -7.93
CA HIS A 60 4.28 -4.08 -7.28
C HIS A 60 3.33 -3.14 -6.51
N THR A 61 2.02 -3.26 -6.75
CA THR A 61 0.99 -2.43 -6.11
C THR A 61 -0.04 -3.29 -5.38
N LEU A 62 -0.36 -2.91 -4.14
CA LEU A 62 -1.42 -3.51 -3.32
C LEU A 62 -2.56 -2.51 -3.14
N HIS A 63 -3.75 -2.82 -3.66
CA HIS A 63 -4.93 -1.97 -3.44
C HIS A 63 -5.69 -2.39 -2.19
N LEU A 64 -5.58 -1.57 -1.15
CA LEU A 64 -6.11 -1.83 0.18
C LEU A 64 -7.21 -0.82 0.52
N PRO A 65 -8.25 -1.21 1.29
CA PRO A 65 -9.21 -0.25 1.81
C PRO A 65 -8.54 0.73 2.77
N PHE A 66 -9.10 1.94 2.91
CA PHE A 66 -8.54 3.00 3.75
C PHE A 66 -8.23 2.53 5.18
N ALA A 67 -9.18 1.82 5.80
CA ALA A 67 -9.09 1.37 7.19
C ALA A 67 -8.02 0.28 7.43
N ALA A 68 -7.50 -0.34 6.37
CA ALA A 68 -6.49 -1.39 6.51
C ALA A 68 -5.06 -0.84 6.63
N VAL A 69 -4.84 0.47 6.59
CA VAL A 69 -3.50 1.07 6.69
C VAL A 69 -3.49 2.21 7.69
N SER A 70 -2.57 2.13 8.66
CA SER A 70 -2.33 3.16 9.66
C SER A 70 -0.90 3.68 9.54
N TRP A 71 -0.71 4.99 9.50
CA TRP A 71 0.60 5.63 9.31
C TRP A 71 1.20 6.12 10.63
N MET A 72 2.53 6.12 10.70
CA MET A 72 3.31 6.52 11.88
C MET A 72 4.47 7.45 11.50
N PRO A 73 4.77 8.49 12.31
CA PRO A 73 3.96 8.94 13.45
C PRO A 73 2.59 9.42 12.98
N GLU A 74 1.56 9.24 13.80
CA GLU A 74 0.24 9.79 13.49
C GLU A 74 0.33 11.31 13.36
N ALA A 75 -0.43 11.88 12.42
CA ALA A 75 -0.54 13.32 12.32
C ALA A 75 -1.27 13.87 13.55
N CYS A 76 -0.73 14.94 14.14
CA CYS A 76 -1.53 15.80 15.00
C CYS A 76 -2.68 16.39 14.15
N GLU A 77 -3.87 16.60 14.72
CA GLU A 77 -5.09 16.99 13.98
C GLU A 77 -4.95 18.28 13.13
N ASP A 78 -3.85 19.03 13.30
CA ASP A 78 -3.57 20.31 12.64
C ASP A 78 -2.62 20.26 11.42
N VAL A 79 -2.10 19.09 11.01
CA VAL A 79 -1.05 19.03 9.96
C VAL A 79 -1.61 18.61 8.61
N GLY A 80 -2.31 19.54 7.97
CA GLY A 80 -2.46 19.65 6.51
C GLY A 80 -2.34 18.36 5.71
N ALA A 81 -3.27 17.41 5.93
CA ALA A 81 -3.68 16.52 4.85
C ALA A 81 -3.91 17.41 3.61
N PRO A 82 -3.53 16.98 2.39
CA PRO A 82 -3.58 17.84 1.20
C PRO A 82 -4.89 18.59 1.23
N HIS A 83 -4.79 19.92 1.26
CA HIS A 83 -5.89 20.86 1.51
C HIS A 83 -6.99 20.55 0.51
N LEU A 84 -7.83 19.59 0.84
CA LEU A 84 -9.17 19.48 0.32
C LEU A 84 -9.75 20.79 0.81
N ASP A 85 -10.11 21.68 -0.12
CA ASP A 85 -10.73 22.93 0.28
C ASP A 85 -11.91 22.60 1.21
N SER A 86 -12.23 23.52 2.12
CA SER A 86 -13.26 23.30 3.13
C SER A 86 -14.59 22.85 2.52
N ASN A 87 -14.86 23.21 1.27
CA ASN A 87 -16.01 22.76 0.50
C ASN A 87 -15.91 21.29 0.07
N THR A 88 -14.75 20.83 -0.40
CA THR A 88 -14.51 19.43 -0.80
C THR A 88 -14.48 18.51 0.42
N LEU A 89 -13.97 19.00 1.56
CA LEU A 89 -14.09 18.30 2.85
C LEU A 89 -15.55 18.21 3.27
N GLN A 90 -16.30 19.31 3.19
CA GLN A 90 -17.70 19.36 3.60
C GLN A 90 -18.61 18.56 2.67
N GLU A 91 -18.35 18.53 1.36
CA GLU A 91 -19.02 17.65 0.38
C GLU A 91 -18.68 16.18 0.61
N ALA A 92 -17.41 15.86 0.86
CA ALA A 92 -17.00 14.49 1.20
C ALA A 92 -17.52 14.05 2.59
N GLN A 93 -17.69 14.99 3.55
CA GLN A 93 -18.30 14.74 4.87
C GLN A 93 -19.81 14.61 4.79
N MET A 94 -20.50 15.45 4.02
CA MET A 94 -21.94 15.35 3.79
C MET A 94 -22.28 14.10 2.97
N ASP A 95 -21.44 13.69 2.01
CA ASP A 95 -21.60 12.40 1.31
C ASP A 95 -21.28 11.21 2.23
N ARG A 96 -20.41 11.40 3.23
CA ARG A 96 -20.13 10.44 4.33
C ARG A 96 -21.33 10.23 5.25
N GLU A 97 -21.98 11.33 5.66
CA GLU A 97 -23.10 11.35 6.59
C GLU A 97 -24.40 10.90 5.91
N ASN A 98 -24.66 11.32 4.67
CA ASN A 98 -25.85 10.90 3.91
C ASN A 98 -25.83 9.45 3.44
N ARG A 99 -24.65 8.78 3.43
CA ARG A 99 -24.53 7.35 3.05
C ARG A 99 -24.26 6.41 4.22
N GLY A 100 -24.37 6.89 5.47
CA GLY A 100 -24.29 6.06 6.66
C GLY A 100 -22.92 5.42 6.92
N PHE A 101 -21.81 6.05 6.50
CA PHE A 101 -20.48 5.50 6.75
C PHE A 101 -20.00 5.81 8.17
N PRO A 102 -19.56 4.81 8.95
CA PRO A 102 -19.09 5.02 10.32
C PRO A 102 -17.85 5.94 10.36
N LYS A 103 -17.77 6.77 11.41
CA LYS A 103 -16.56 7.54 11.77
C LYS A 103 -15.40 6.56 11.92
N ALA A 104 -14.49 6.54 10.96
CA ALA A 104 -13.33 5.65 10.98
C ALA A 104 -12.47 5.96 12.22
N ARG A 105 -12.47 5.05 13.21
CA ARG A 105 -11.29 4.86 14.06
C ARG A 105 -10.24 4.17 13.18
N GLY A 106 -9.06 4.78 12.97
CA GLY A 106 -7.85 4.01 12.61
C GLY A 106 -7.13 4.28 11.27
N GLY A 107 -7.61 5.16 10.40
CA GLY A 107 -6.84 5.60 9.21
C GLY A 107 -6.26 6.99 9.44
N SER A 108 -5.06 7.09 9.99
CA SER A 108 -4.37 8.37 10.21
C SER A 108 -3.47 8.72 9.03
N TRP A 109 -3.38 10.01 8.70
CA TRP A 109 -2.25 10.52 7.92
C TRP A 109 -1.04 10.66 8.85
N SER A 110 0.18 10.74 8.30
CA SER A 110 1.37 11.07 9.07
C SER A 110 1.89 12.45 8.69
N GLU A 111 2.42 13.22 9.65
CA GLU A 111 3.06 14.51 9.37
C GLU A 111 4.30 14.36 8.47
N LEU A 112 4.92 13.18 8.46
CA LEU A 112 6.08 12.85 7.62
C LEU A 112 5.68 12.32 6.24
N LEU A 113 4.37 12.21 5.96
CA LEU A 113 3.84 11.84 4.66
C LEU A 113 3.68 13.08 3.79
N GLU A 114 4.28 13.04 2.61
CA GLU A 114 4.16 14.07 1.59
C GLU A 114 3.27 13.57 0.45
N THR A 115 2.36 14.43 -0.01
CA THR A 115 1.39 14.08 -1.05
C THR A 115 1.56 14.92 -2.30
N TYR A 116 1.44 14.28 -3.46
CA TYR A 116 1.50 14.92 -4.78
C TYR A 116 0.27 14.58 -5.57
N GLU A 117 -0.47 15.58 -6.00
CA GLU A 117 -1.66 15.35 -6.79
C GLU A 117 -1.29 14.83 -8.19
N ALA A 118 -1.59 13.56 -8.45
CA ALA A 118 -1.38 12.94 -9.75
C ALA A 118 -2.60 13.15 -10.67
N GLN A 119 -3.79 13.21 -10.09
CA GLN A 119 -5.03 13.53 -10.79
C GLN A 119 -5.84 14.46 -9.90
N ALA A 120 -6.12 15.66 -10.41
CA ALA A 120 -6.87 16.71 -9.72
C ALA A 120 -8.12 16.14 -9.03
N GLY A 121 -8.23 16.35 -7.71
CA GLY A 121 -9.32 15.93 -6.84
C GLY A 121 -9.52 14.42 -6.70
N ARG A 122 -8.63 13.58 -7.27
CA ARG A 122 -8.92 12.15 -7.45
C ARG A 122 -7.84 11.20 -6.98
N LYS A 123 -6.56 11.55 -7.17
CA LYS A 123 -5.45 10.64 -6.88
C LYS A 123 -4.19 11.38 -6.46
N TRP A 124 -3.59 10.94 -5.35
CA TRP A 124 -2.37 11.50 -4.80
C TRP A 124 -1.28 10.43 -4.70
N LYS A 125 -0.04 10.77 -5.03
CA LYS A 125 1.15 9.96 -4.75
C LYS A 125 1.69 10.30 -3.38
N LEU A 126 2.27 9.30 -2.73
CA LEU A 126 2.75 9.39 -1.36
C LEU A 126 4.26 9.18 -1.32
N ARG A 127 4.98 10.01 -0.57
CA ARG A 127 6.40 9.80 -0.25
C ARG A 127 6.75 10.26 1.15
N CYS A 128 7.89 9.82 1.66
CA CYS A 128 8.44 10.34 2.92
C CYS A 128 8.99 11.76 2.73
N LYS A 129 8.63 12.72 3.59
CA LYS A 129 9.18 14.09 3.59
C LYS A 129 10.69 14.13 3.83
N VAL A 130 11.24 13.13 4.54
CA VAL A 130 12.65 13.09 4.94
C VAL A 130 13.53 12.53 3.83
N CYS A 131 13.25 11.30 3.37
CA CYS A 131 14.09 10.61 2.39
C CYS A 131 13.49 10.55 0.98
N SER A 132 12.32 11.15 0.75
CA SER A 132 11.59 11.11 -0.52
C SER A 132 11.22 9.72 -1.03
N SER A 133 11.38 8.67 -0.21
CA SER A 133 11.06 7.30 -0.61
C SER A 133 9.60 7.20 -1.05
N PRO A 134 9.34 6.63 -2.24
CA PRO A 134 8.00 6.43 -2.75
C PRO A 134 7.25 5.39 -1.91
N MET A 135 6.08 5.75 -1.36
CA MET A 135 5.34 4.87 -0.44
C MET A 135 4.07 4.27 -1.04
N GLY A 136 3.43 4.99 -1.96
CA GLY A 136 2.17 4.53 -2.55
C GLY A 136 1.33 5.62 -3.21
N SER A 137 0.03 5.41 -3.24
CA SER A 137 -0.96 6.41 -3.62
C SER A 137 -2.26 6.32 -2.82
N TRP A 138 -2.95 7.44 -2.68
CA TRP A 138 -4.33 7.53 -2.21
C TRP A 138 -5.27 7.77 -3.39
N SER A 139 -6.47 7.17 -3.37
CA SER A 139 -7.51 7.42 -4.37
C SER A 139 -8.87 7.62 -3.71
N VAL A 140 -9.47 8.80 -3.93
CA VAL A 140 -10.82 9.12 -3.45
C VAL A 140 -11.87 8.20 -4.07
N VAL A 141 -11.80 7.99 -5.39
CA VAL A 141 -12.75 7.12 -6.12
C VAL A 141 -12.79 5.70 -5.57
N ARG A 142 -11.65 5.19 -5.08
CA ARG A 142 -11.56 3.84 -4.50
C ARG A 142 -11.72 3.83 -2.98
N ASN A 143 -11.72 5.01 -2.36
CA ASN A 143 -11.61 5.16 -0.91
C ASN A 143 -10.53 4.23 -0.31
N GLY A 144 -9.36 4.21 -0.94
CA GLY A 144 -8.35 3.20 -0.67
C GLY A 144 -6.93 3.58 -1.05
N TRP A 145 -6.01 2.85 -0.42
CA TRP A 145 -4.58 2.97 -0.61
C TRP A 145 -4.11 2.09 -1.78
N SER A 146 -3.02 2.51 -2.40
CA SER A 146 -2.15 1.65 -3.19
C SER A 146 -0.78 1.66 -2.53
N ILE A 147 -0.43 0.62 -1.78
CA ILE A 147 0.88 0.52 -1.11
C ILE A 147 1.87 -0.22 -2.00
N TRP A 148 3.14 0.21 -2.00
CA TRP A 148 4.20 -0.42 -2.78
C TRP A 148 5.06 -1.34 -1.91
N PRO A 149 5.04 -2.66 -2.14
CA PRO A 149 5.72 -3.65 -1.28
C PRO A 149 7.25 -3.56 -1.12
N PRO A 150 8.03 -2.79 -1.90
CA PRO A 150 9.42 -2.51 -1.51
C PRO A 150 9.55 -1.81 -0.13
N THR A 151 8.49 -1.15 0.36
CA THR A 151 8.49 -0.51 1.68
C THR A 151 7.97 -1.41 2.79
N ILE A 152 7.54 -2.64 2.49
CA ILE A 152 7.16 -3.63 3.51
C ILE A 152 8.43 -4.23 4.11
N GLN A 153 8.47 -4.33 5.44
CA GLN A 153 9.60 -4.90 6.16
C GLN A 153 9.81 -6.37 5.78
N ARG A 154 11.07 -6.77 5.55
CA ARG A 154 11.44 -8.13 5.15
C ARG A 154 12.33 -8.78 6.19
N ALA A 155 12.26 -10.11 6.24
CA ALA A 155 13.25 -10.90 6.93
C ALA A 155 14.63 -10.64 6.31
N PRO A 156 15.72 -10.61 7.10
CA PRO A 156 17.04 -10.82 6.54
C PRO A 156 17.08 -12.16 5.80
N SER A 157 17.91 -12.25 4.77
CA SER A 157 18.22 -13.55 4.17
C SER A 157 18.98 -14.43 5.17
N THR A 158 18.84 -15.75 5.06
CA THR A 158 19.59 -16.71 5.91
C THR A 158 21.11 -16.54 5.81
N ALA A 159 21.61 -15.99 4.71
CA ALA A 159 23.02 -15.64 4.52
C ALA A 159 23.44 -14.40 5.35
N GLU A 160 22.53 -13.45 5.57
CA GLU A 160 22.76 -12.27 6.42
C GLU A 160 22.70 -12.65 7.91
N GLU A 161 21.80 -13.55 8.31
CA GLU A 161 21.71 -14.06 9.68
C GLU A 161 23.01 -14.77 10.14
N ALA A 162 23.65 -15.52 9.25
CA ALA A 162 24.92 -16.21 9.53
C ALA A 162 26.13 -15.27 9.71
N SER A 163 26.05 -14.03 9.20
CA SER A 163 27.15 -13.05 9.29
C SER A 163 27.17 -12.26 10.60
N ASN A 164 26.09 -12.29 11.39
CA ASN A 164 25.91 -11.41 12.55
C ASN A 164 26.55 -11.92 13.85
N HIS A 165 27.20 -13.08 13.84
CA HIS A 165 27.73 -13.66 15.08
C HIS A 165 29.11 -13.18 15.51
N ASN A 166 29.83 -12.36 14.73
CA ASN A 166 31.25 -12.09 15.02
C ASN A 166 31.76 -10.65 14.80
N ASN A 167 30.92 -9.61 14.69
CA ASN A 167 31.47 -8.26 14.49
C ASN A 167 30.80 -7.17 15.34
N THR A 168 31.49 -6.74 16.40
CA THR A 168 31.10 -5.65 17.33
C THR A 168 31.32 -4.25 16.76
N ASN A 169 31.50 -4.09 15.45
CA ASN A 169 31.77 -2.79 14.84
C ASN A 169 30.77 -2.46 13.73
N ASN A 170 29.85 -1.52 14.02
CA ASN A 170 29.08 -0.67 13.11
C ASN A 170 28.98 -1.16 11.65
N THR A 171 28.23 -2.22 11.42
CA THR A 171 27.84 -2.58 10.04
C THR A 171 26.42 -2.07 9.82
N PRO A 172 26.16 -1.26 8.77
CA PRO A 172 24.82 -0.80 8.47
C PRO A 172 24.00 -2.01 8.03
N THR A 173 23.23 -2.59 8.95
CA THR A 173 22.08 -3.42 8.59
C THR A 173 21.23 -2.59 7.64
N SER A 174 20.98 -3.10 6.44
CA SER A 174 19.98 -2.54 5.54
C SER A 174 18.76 -2.10 6.36
N HIS A 175 18.31 -0.86 6.22
CA HIS A 175 17.12 -0.39 6.96
C HIS A 175 15.90 -1.29 6.72
N PHE A 176 15.90 -2.09 5.64
CA PHE A 176 14.83 -3.00 5.26
C PHE A 176 14.93 -4.41 5.89
N THR A 177 16.04 -4.72 6.58
CA THR A 177 16.26 -6.01 7.23
C THR A 177 15.99 -5.90 8.73
N GLY A 178 14.88 -6.49 9.18
CA GLY A 178 14.56 -6.67 10.60
C GLY A 178 13.96 -8.05 10.82
N LYS A 179 13.63 -8.42 12.06
CA LYS A 179 12.89 -9.66 12.33
C LYS A 179 11.69 -9.75 11.39
N GLN A 180 11.47 -10.89 10.74
CA GLN A 180 10.32 -11.07 9.88
C GLN A 180 9.05 -10.86 10.72
N LEU A 181 8.34 -9.77 10.46
CA LEU A 181 7.08 -9.49 11.17
C LEU A 181 5.87 -9.95 10.35
N ALA A 182 5.92 -9.85 9.02
CA ALA A 182 4.85 -10.38 8.18
C ALA A 182 4.96 -11.91 8.01
N SER A 183 3.94 -12.63 8.44
CA SER A 183 3.87 -14.09 8.31
C SER A 183 3.89 -14.57 6.85
N GLN A 184 4.24 -15.84 6.62
CA GLN A 184 4.10 -16.45 5.29
C GLN A 184 2.65 -16.39 4.79
N LYS A 185 1.67 -16.45 5.71
CA LYS A 185 0.25 -16.32 5.41
C LYS A 185 -0.06 -14.95 4.84
N ALA A 186 0.41 -13.87 5.47
CA ALA A 186 0.27 -12.50 4.96
C ALA A 186 0.94 -12.33 3.58
N TRP A 187 2.15 -12.87 3.40
CA TRP A 187 2.85 -12.80 2.11
C TRP A 187 2.10 -13.49 0.97
N ARG A 188 1.41 -14.61 1.23
CA ARG A 188 0.56 -15.28 0.22
C ARG A 188 -0.59 -14.38 -0.22
N LEU A 189 -1.20 -13.64 0.71
CA LEU A 189 -2.31 -12.72 0.40
C LEU A 189 -1.87 -11.49 -0.39
N MET A 190 -0.62 -11.07 -0.26
CA MET A 190 -0.07 -9.90 -0.94
C MET A 190 0.70 -10.24 -2.22
N ARG A 191 0.84 -11.51 -2.60
CA ARG A 191 1.62 -11.91 -3.78
C ARG A 191 1.01 -11.34 -5.06
N PRO A 192 1.80 -10.78 -5.98
CA PRO A 192 1.28 -10.30 -7.25
C PRO A 192 0.85 -11.48 -8.13
N ASP A 193 -0.34 -11.37 -8.71
CA ASP A 193 -0.95 -12.44 -9.51
C ASP A 193 -1.12 -12.08 -11.00
N HIS A 194 -0.82 -10.84 -11.40
CA HIS A 194 -0.87 -10.41 -12.79
C HIS A 194 -0.05 -9.13 -13.07
N HIS A 195 0.12 -8.84 -14.34
CA HIS A 195 0.66 -7.60 -14.90
C HIS A 195 -0.47 -6.70 -15.38
N GLN A 196 -0.33 -5.40 -15.11
CA GLN A 196 -1.22 -4.35 -15.60
C GLN A 196 -0.44 -3.34 -16.43
N PHE A 197 -0.87 -3.16 -17.68
CA PHE A 197 -0.35 -2.19 -18.63
C PHE A 197 -1.36 -1.08 -18.86
N TYR A 198 -0.88 0.15 -19.04
CA TYR A 198 -1.75 1.30 -19.29
C TYR A 198 -1.23 2.04 -20.52
N GLY A 199 -1.84 1.74 -21.67
CA GLY A 199 -1.47 2.29 -22.97
C GLY A 199 -0.44 1.45 -23.73
N PRO A 200 0.01 1.93 -24.91
CA PRO A 200 0.95 1.23 -25.79
C PRO A 200 2.39 1.20 -25.23
N TRP A 201 2.64 1.94 -24.15
CA TRP A 201 3.96 2.15 -23.59
C TRP A 201 4.34 0.99 -22.67
N ARG A 202 5.01 -0.01 -23.23
CA ARG A 202 5.78 -1.00 -22.49
C ARG A 202 7.25 -0.68 -22.66
N SER A 203 7.94 -0.34 -21.58
CA SER A 203 9.39 -0.09 -21.62
C SER A 203 10.18 -1.38 -21.89
N PHE A 204 9.57 -2.54 -21.64
CA PHE A 204 10.08 -3.88 -21.88
C PHE A 204 8.89 -4.85 -21.83
N ASP A 205 8.97 -5.95 -22.57
CA ASP A 205 8.02 -7.04 -22.44
C ASP A 205 8.48 -8.04 -21.37
N VAL A 206 7.54 -8.50 -20.55
CA VAL A 206 7.76 -9.58 -19.58
C VAL A 206 7.23 -10.85 -20.22
N GLN A 207 8.12 -11.69 -20.74
CA GLN A 207 7.72 -12.88 -21.49
C GLN A 207 7.46 -14.09 -20.57
N ASP A 208 8.22 -14.24 -19.47
CA ASP A 208 8.45 -15.56 -18.87
C ASP A 208 8.16 -15.67 -17.36
N ASP A 209 7.20 -14.90 -16.83
CA ASP A 209 6.92 -14.94 -15.39
C ASP A 209 5.70 -15.80 -15.02
N GLY A 210 5.03 -16.38 -16.03
CA GLY A 210 3.85 -17.24 -15.88
C GLY A 210 2.58 -16.53 -15.40
N ARG A 211 2.55 -15.18 -15.37
CA ARG A 211 1.40 -14.41 -14.89
C ARG A 211 0.58 -13.84 -16.05
N ASP A 212 -0.71 -13.65 -15.76
CA ASP A 212 -1.62 -13.00 -16.69
C ASP A 212 -1.23 -11.54 -16.93
N LYS A 213 -1.50 -11.04 -18.13
CA LYS A 213 -1.20 -9.66 -18.54
C LYS A 213 -2.49 -8.99 -18.99
N PHE A 214 -2.70 -7.74 -18.60
CA PHE A 214 -3.93 -7.00 -18.92
C PHE A 214 -3.62 -5.56 -19.36
N ILE A 215 -4.36 -5.03 -20.34
CA ILE A 215 -4.35 -3.58 -20.66
C ILE A 215 -5.31 -2.85 -19.71
N GLY A 216 -4.97 -2.85 -18.43
CA GLY A 216 -5.75 -2.24 -17.36
C GLY A 216 -5.95 -3.22 -16.20
N TYR A 217 -7.19 -3.38 -15.75
CA TYR A 217 -7.52 -4.18 -14.58
C TYR A 217 -7.93 -5.60 -14.94
N LYS A 218 -7.38 -6.59 -14.22
CA LYS A 218 -7.84 -7.99 -14.28
C LYS A 218 -9.36 -8.06 -14.06
N GLY A 219 -10.04 -8.80 -14.94
CA GLY A 219 -11.49 -8.98 -14.92
C GLY A 219 -12.31 -7.79 -15.45
N LYS A 220 -11.68 -6.66 -15.83
CA LYS A 220 -12.36 -5.48 -16.41
C LYS A 220 -11.78 -5.03 -17.74
N SER A 221 -10.57 -5.47 -18.05
CA SER A 221 -9.82 -5.07 -19.23
C SER A 221 -9.40 -6.29 -20.03
N GLU A 222 -9.04 -6.06 -21.29
CA GLU A 222 -8.55 -7.09 -22.19
C GLU A 222 -7.29 -7.77 -21.63
N ARG A 223 -7.30 -9.11 -21.63
CA ARG A 223 -6.12 -9.92 -21.36
C ARG A 223 -5.26 -9.97 -22.62
N VAL A 224 -3.97 -9.79 -22.45
CA VAL A 224 -2.99 -9.77 -23.53
C VAL A 224 -1.97 -10.89 -23.36
N ALA A 225 -1.34 -11.25 -24.47
CA ALA A 225 -0.21 -12.17 -24.50
C ALA A 225 1.04 -11.58 -23.81
#